data_AF-A0A535EZ18-F1
#
_entry.id   AF-A0A535EZ18-F1
#
_cell.length_a   1.000
_cell.length_b   1.000
_cell.length_c   1.000
_cell.angle_alpha   90.00
_cell.angle_beta   90.00
_cell.angle_gamma   90.00
#
_symmetry.space_group_name_H-M   'P 1'
#
loop_
_entity.id
_entity.type
_entity.pdbx_description
1 polymer ?
#
loop_
_entity_poly.entity_id
_entity_poly.type
_entity_poly.pdbx_seq_one_letter_code
_entity_poly.pdbx_strand_id
1 'polypeptide(L)' 'MTVRPFRFGLNEAPGPDTVARARRLEELGFDVLLAPDRPQLASPLPVLAAAAAATERIGLGTYVLAATLHDPNRS' A
#
# COMPACT_ATOMS: atom_id res chain seq x y z
N MET A 1 -22.75 11.02 -20.39
CA MET A 1 -22.45 10.33 -19.12
C MET A 1 -20.98 9.93 -19.15
N THR A 2 -20.16 10.41 -18.22
CA THR A 2 -18.77 9.98 -18.09
C THR A 2 -18.71 8.65 -17.35
N VAL A 3 -18.08 7.64 -17.95
CA VAL A 3 -17.83 6.34 -17.30
C VAL A 3 -16.77 6.54 -16.22
N ARG A 4 -17.06 6.10 -14.99
CA ARG A 4 -16.03 5.94 -13.95
C ARG A 4 -15.47 4.52 -14.04
N PRO A 5 -14.17 4.34 -14.32
CA PRO A 5 -13.56 3.02 -14.36
C PRO A 5 -13.74 2.30 -13.02
N PHE A 6 -14.11 1.02 -13.07
CA PHE A 6 -14.10 0.17 -11.89
C PHE A 6 -12.64 -0.15 -11.51
N ARG A 7 -12.34 -0.19 -10.21
CA ARG A 7 -10.98 -0.40 -9.69
C ARG A 7 -10.94 -1.55 -8.70
N PHE A 8 -9.83 -2.28 -8.70
CA PHE A 8 -9.57 -3.39 -7.78
C PHE A 8 -8.38 -3.07 -6.89
N GLY A 9 -8.58 -3.20 -5.58
CA GLY A 9 -7.54 -3.01 -4.58
C GLY A 9 -7.37 -4.23 -3.69
N LEU A 10 -6.15 -4.44 -3.18
CA LEU A 10 -5.87 -5.43 -2.15
C LEU A 10 -5.50 -4.72 -0.84
N ASN A 11 -6.05 -5.20 0.26
CA ASN A 11 -5.54 -4.89 1.60
C ASN A 11 -4.84 -6.13 2.15
N GLU A 12 -3.58 -5.99 2.55
CA GLU A 12 -2.79 -7.09 3.10
C GLU A 12 -1.79 -6.58 4.13
N ALA A 13 -1.48 -7.39 5.14
CA ALA A 13 -0.51 -7.03 6.17
C ALA A 13 0.89 -6.79 5.55
N PRO A 14 1.59 -5.71 5.94
CA PRO A 14 2.95 -5.45 5.45
C PRO A 14 3.94 -6.49 6.00
N GLY A 15 4.91 -6.89 5.18
CA GLY A 15 5.92 -7.88 5.53
C GLY A 15 7.01 -8.04 4.47
N PRO A 16 7.90 -9.04 4.63
CA PRO A 16 9.03 -9.27 3.72
C PRO A 16 8.62 -9.48 2.25
N ASP A 17 7.47 -10.11 2.02
CA ASP A 17 6.98 -10.43 0.67
C ASP A 17 6.22 -9.28 -0.01
N THR A 18 5.99 -8.16 0.67
CA THR A 18 5.16 -7.06 0.14
C THR A 18 5.70 -6.51 -1.18
N VAL A 19 7.02 -6.48 -1.39
CA VAL A 19 7.64 -6.02 -2.65
C VAL A 19 7.27 -6.96 -3.81
N ALA A 20 7.43 -8.28 -3.61
CA ALA A 20 7.05 -9.27 -4.61
C ALA A 20 5.55 -9.23 -4.87
N ARG A 21 4.75 -9.00 -3.82
CA ARG A 21 3.30 -8.86 -3.91
C ARG A 21 2.88 -7.64 -4.73
N ALA A 22 3.50 -6.48 -4.49
CA ALA A 22 3.20 -5.25 -5.22
C ALA A 22 3.45 -5.43 -6.73
N ARG A 23 4.59 -6.01 -7.11
CA ARG A 23 4.88 -6.35 -8.52
C ARG A 23 3.84 -7.28 -9.12
N ARG A 24 3.51 -8.35 -8.40
CA ARG A 24 2.52 -9.32 -8.87
C ARG A 24 1.15 -8.71 -9.07
N LEU A 25 0.72 -7.82 -8.18
CA LEU A 25 -0.57 -7.13 -8.29
C LEU A 25 -0.58 -6.13 -9.44
N GLU A 26 0.52 -5.41 -9.66
CA GLU A 26 0.69 -4.51 -10.80
C GLU A 26 0.61 -5.25 -12.14
N GLU A 27 1.26 -6.41 -12.25
CA GLU A 27 1.17 -7.29 -13.42
C GLU A 27 -0.25 -7.81 -13.67
N LEU A 28 -1.03 -8.02 -12.59
CA LEU A 28 -2.42 -8.44 -12.66
C LEU A 28 -3.40 -7.31 -12.96
N GLY A 29 -2.93 -6.06 -13.00
CA GLY A 29 -3.78 -4.89 -13.24
C GLY A 29 -4.59 -4.45 -12.02
N PHE A 30 -4.14 -4.75 -10.79
CA PHE A 30 -4.71 -4.12 -9.60
C PHE A 30 -4.32 -2.63 -9.56
N ASP A 31 -5.25 -1.81 -9.09
CA ASP A 31 -5.08 -0.37 -9.01
C ASP A 31 -4.35 0.06 -7.74
N VAL A 32 -4.47 -0.69 -6.65
CA VAL A 32 -3.88 -0.29 -5.36
C VAL A 32 -3.56 -1.48 -4.44
N LEU A 33 -2.41 -1.43 -3.78
CA LEU A 33 -2.07 -2.25 -2.62
C LEU A 33 -2.07 -1.37 -1.36
N LEU A 34 -2.83 -1.81 -0.36
CA LEU A 34 -3.03 -1.10 0.89
C LEU A 34 -2.49 -1.91 2.08
N ALA A 35 -1.68 -1.26 2.93
CA ALA A 35 -1.10 -1.87 4.13
C ALA A 35 -1.75 -1.30 5.41
N PRO A 36 -2.32 -2.12 6.30
CA PRO A 36 -2.84 -1.65 7.58
C PRO A 36 -1.70 -1.22 8.53
N ASP A 37 -1.94 -0.14 9.27
CA ASP A 37 -1.01 0.40 10.25
C ASP A 37 -1.44 0.00 11.66
N ARG A 38 -0.84 -1.07 12.20
CA ARG A 38 -1.16 -1.59 13.54
C ARG A 38 0.11 -1.91 14.30
N PRO A 39 0.14 -1.73 15.64
CA PRO A 39 1.35 -1.97 16.44
C PRO A 39 1.91 -3.40 16.34
N GLN A 40 1.08 -4.39 15.99
CA GLN A 40 1.47 -5.80 15.88
C GLN A 40 2.04 -6.17 14.50
N LEU A 41 2.06 -5.24 13.55
CA LEU A 41 2.51 -5.46 12.18
C LEU A 41 3.81 -4.69 11.92
N ALA A 42 4.51 -5.06 10.83
CA ALA A 42 5.60 -4.23 10.34
C ALA A 42 5.07 -2.81 10.05
N SER A 43 5.91 -1.79 10.26
CA SER A 43 5.54 -0.42 9.90
C SER A 43 5.24 -0.35 8.40
N PRO A 44 4.07 0.16 7.98
CA PRO A 44 3.69 0.15 6.58
C PRO A 44 4.52 1.14 5.76
N LEU A 45 5.00 2.25 6.34
CA LEU A 45 5.68 3.29 5.56
C LEU A 45 7.00 2.79 4.92
N PRO A 46 7.94 2.15 5.64
CA PRO A 46 9.15 1.61 5.02
C PRO A 46 8.85 0.49 4.01
N VAL A 47 7.86 -0.36 4.31
CA VAL A 47 7.48 -1.47 3.45
C VAL A 47 6.85 -0.97 2.14
N LEU A 48 5.97 0.02 2.21
CA LEU A 48 5.38 0.67 1.05
C LEU A 48 6.43 1.47 0.25
N ALA A 49 7.40 2.10 0.91
CA ALA A 49 8.52 2.77 0.22
C ALA A 49 9.37 1.78 -0.58
N ALA A 50 9.66 0.60 -0.01
CA ALA A 50 10.35 -0.47 -0.74
C ALA A 50 9.53 -1.00 -1.93
N ALA A 51 8.21 -1.15 -1.76
CA ALA A 51 7.31 -1.53 -2.85
C ALA A 51 7.27 -0.45 -3.96
N ALA A 52 7.26 0.83 -3.58
CA ALA A 52 7.28 1.95 -4.52
C ALA A 52 8.56 1.97 -5.35
N ALA A 53 9.71 1.64 -4.76
CA ALA A 53 10.97 1.51 -5.49
C ALA A 53 10.98 0.34 -6.50
N ALA A 54 10.01 -0.57 -6.42
CA ALA A 54 9.97 -1.81 -7.17
C ALA A 54 8.79 -1.92 -8.16
N THR A 55 7.94 -0.88 -8.25
CA THR A 55 6.73 -0.80 -9.08
C THR A 55 6.60 0.59 -9.71
N GLU A 56 5.81 0.72 -10.78
CA GLU A 56 5.75 1.98 -11.56
C GLU A 56 4.34 2.57 -11.70
N ARG A 57 3.30 1.76 -11.52
CA ARG A 57 1.90 2.09 -11.87
C ARG A 57 0.92 1.85 -10.73
N ILE A 58 1.09 0.76 -9.96
CA ILE A 58 0.16 0.42 -8.88
C ILE A 58 0.19 1.50 -7.79
N GLY A 59 -0.99 1.91 -7.33
CA GLY A 59 -1.10 2.78 -6.16
C GLY A 59 -0.66 2.06 -4.90
N LEU A 60 0.01 2.78 -4.00
CA LEU A 60 0.47 2.24 -2.71
C LEU A 60 -0.04 3.15 -1.60
N GLY A 61 -0.58 2.58 -0.52
CA GLY A 61 -1.15 3.38 0.56
C GLY A 61 -1.35 2.61 1.86
N THR A 62 -1.71 3.34 2.91
CA THR A 62 -2.09 2.75 4.19
C THR A 62 -3.61 2.52 4.25
N TYR A 63 -4.05 1.61 5.11
CA TYR A 63 -5.48 1.40 5.38
C TYR A 63 -5.75 1.14 6.87
N VAL A 64 -5.92 2.19 7.66
CA VAL A 64 -5.56 3.60 7.40
C VAL A 64 -4.24 3.90 8.12
N LEU A 65 -3.64 5.07 7.93
CA LEU A 65 -2.56 5.51 8.81
C LEU A 65 -3.14 5.79 10.20
N ALA A 66 -2.65 5.10 11.23
CA ALA A 66 -3.21 5.21 12.57
C ALA A 66 -2.68 6.49 13.24
N ALA A 67 -3.53 7.51 13.37
CA ALA A 67 -3.16 8.81 13.93
C ALA A 67 -2.54 8.73 15.34
N THR A 68 -2.89 7.71 16.14
CA THR A 68 -2.32 7.50 17.47
C THR A 68 -0.88 6.98 17.46
N LEU A 69 -0.37 6.54 16.31
CA LEU A 69 0.98 5.99 16.13
C LEU A 69 1.96 6.99 15.48
N HIS A 70 1.45 8.09 14.92
CA HIS A 70 2.25 9.04 14.14
C HIS A 70 1.92 10.48 14.54
N ASP A 71 2.94 11.33 14.60
CA ASP A 71 2.77 12.77 14.79
C ASP A 71 2.48 13.42 13.42
N PRO A 72 1.36 14.16 13.24
CA PRO A 72 1.01 14.78 11.97
C PRO A 72 2.01 15.84 11.49
N ASN A 73 2.86 16.37 12.38
CA ASN A 73 3.87 17.37 12.04
C ASN A 73 5.26 16.78 11.81
N ARG A 74 5.40 15.45 11.83
CA ARG A 74 6.66 14.77 11.62
C ARG A 74 6.96 14.64 10.13
N SER A 75 7.88 15.46 9.64
CA SER A 75 8.52 15.36 8.32
C SER A 75 9.71 14.40 8.32
#